data_AF-A0A346NNN6-F1
#
_entry.id   AF-A0A346NNN6-F1
#
_cell.length_a   1.000
_cell.length_b   1.000
_cell.length_c   1.000
_cell.angle_alpha   90.00
_cell.angle_beta   90.00
_cell.angle_gamma   90.00
#
_symmetry.space_group_name_H-M   'P 1'
#
loop_
_entity.id
_entity.type
_entity.pdbx_description
1 polymer ?
#
loop_
_entity_poly.entity_id
_entity_poly.type
_entity_poly.pdbx_seq_one_letter_code
_entity_poly.pdbx_strand_id
1 'polypeptide(L)'
;MKSRIAEYIYTLSGFIVVLISLALLYWGISNRSFPDYSATKVIAGKASNVEVLGWKIRFKIEGYDEPIIYYRHFGNFNLVEKLLADTEREVELIIDNAENLSDSTVYEISIDGEKVTNFSEKKSNHGEYTKSVYILSAVLFLLGCFGVYLGMRKKSFVAQSD
;
A
#
# COMPACT_ATOMS: atom_id res chain seq x y z
N MET A 1 16.47 40.78 14.48
CA MET A 1 15.54 39.77 15.06
C MET A 1 14.79 38.95 13.99
N LYS A 2 14.13 39.56 12.99
CA LYS A 2 13.40 38.83 11.92
C LYS A 2 14.29 37.90 11.04
N SER A 3 15.55 38.26 10.78
CA SER A 3 16.48 37.43 9.98
C SER A 3 16.82 36.09 10.65
N ARG A 4 17.20 36.12 11.94
CA ARG A 4 17.56 34.93 12.70
C ARG A 4 16.39 33.94 12.82
N ILE A 5 15.16 34.43 12.98
CA ILE A 5 13.95 33.58 13.03
C ILE A 5 13.77 32.82 11.70
N ALA A 6 13.94 33.50 10.56
CA ALA A 6 13.85 32.85 9.25
C ALA A 6 14.93 31.77 9.04
N GLU A 7 16.17 32.01 9.49
CA GLU A 7 17.27 31.03 9.42
C GLU A 7 16.99 29.73 10.19
N TYR A 8 16.49 29.85 11.43
CA TYR A 8 16.11 28.70 12.23
C TYR A 8 14.92 27.95 11.61
N ILE A 9 13.97 28.66 11.01
CA ILE A 9 12.84 28.04 10.31
C ILE A 9 13.34 27.22 9.11
N TYR A 10 14.19 27.76 8.23
CA TYR A 10 14.69 26.99 7.07
C TYR A 10 15.48 25.75 7.48
N THR A 11 16.34 25.88 8.49
CA THR A 11 17.15 24.76 8.99
C THR A 11 16.27 23.68 9.60
N LEU A 12 15.35 24.06 10.50
CA LEU A 12 14.47 23.13 11.19
C LEU A 12 13.49 22.45 10.23
N SER A 13 12.86 23.21 9.34
CA SER A 13 11.96 22.67 8.31
C SER A 13 12.71 21.73 7.37
N GLY A 14 13.94 22.07 6.96
CA GLY A 14 14.79 21.20 6.15
C GLY A 14 15.08 19.87 6.84
N PHE A 15 15.47 19.89 8.11
CA PHE A 15 15.69 18.67 8.91
C PHE A 15 14.42 17.82 9.02
N ILE A 16 13.26 18.42 9.29
CA ILE A 16 11.99 17.70 9.37
C ILE A 16 11.68 17.00 8.03
N VAL A 17 11.87 17.68 6.91
CA VAL A 17 11.65 17.10 5.58
C VAL A 17 12.62 15.93 5.31
N VAL A 18 13.87 16.03 5.75
CA VAL A 18 14.82 14.89 5.68
C VAL A 18 14.32 13.70 6.52
N LEU A 19 13.85 13.93 7.75
CA LEU A 19 13.32 12.86 8.59
C LEU A 19 12.10 12.18 7.96
N ILE A 20 11.18 12.96 7.39
CA ILE A 20 10.01 12.44 6.66
C ILE A 20 10.47 11.59 5.47
N SER A 21 11.47 12.04 4.72
CA SER A 21 11.99 11.29 3.57
C SER A 21 12.59 9.94 3.97
N LEU A 22 13.32 9.88 5.10
CA LEU A 22 13.90 8.63 5.61
C LEU A 22 12.82 7.69 6.13
N ALA A 23 11.78 8.22 6.79
CA ALA A 23 10.64 7.43 7.24
C ALA A 23 9.88 6.79 6.05
N LEU A 24 9.62 7.57 4.99
CA LEU A 24 9.00 7.07 3.76
C LEU A 24 9.86 6.02 3.07
N LEU A 25 11.18 6.23 3.01
CA LEU A 25 12.12 5.28 2.43
C LEU A 25 12.13 3.96 3.22
N TYR A 26 12.18 4.02 4.55
CA TYR A 26 12.12 2.85 5.43
C TYR A 26 10.80 2.09 5.29
N TRP A 27 9.69 2.80 5.24
CA TRP A 27 8.37 2.22 5.02
C TRP A 27 8.26 1.54 3.64
N GLY A 28 8.80 2.19 2.61
CA GLY A 28 8.87 1.61 1.27
C GLY A 28 9.76 0.37 1.22
N ILE A 29 10.86 0.31 1.97
CA ILE A 29 11.76 -0.87 2.04
C ILE A 29 11.08 -2.06 2.72
N SER A 30 10.37 -1.80 3.83
CA SER A 30 9.66 -2.85 4.59
C SER A 30 8.47 -3.46 3.83
N ASN A 31 7.89 -2.75 2.86
CA ASN A 31 6.78 -3.22 2.03
C ASN A 31 7.19 -3.63 0.59
N ARG A 32 8.48 -3.94 0.37
CA ARG A 32 9.05 -4.10 -0.99
C ARG A 32 8.48 -5.24 -1.82
N SER A 33 8.05 -6.33 -1.21
CA SER A 33 7.77 -7.56 -1.95
C SER A 33 6.29 -7.89 -1.92
N PHE A 34 5.63 -7.67 -3.06
CA PHE A 34 4.46 -8.46 -3.40
C PHE A 34 4.93 -9.93 -3.49
N PRO A 35 4.23 -10.90 -2.87
CA PRO A 35 4.70 -12.27 -2.88
C PRO A 35 4.80 -12.81 -4.30
N ASP A 36 5.72 -13.74 -4.51
CA ASP A 36 5.71 -14.51 -5.73
C ASP A 36 4.56 -15.50 -5.72
N TYR A 37 4.02 -15.80 -6.90
CA TYR A 37 2.88 -16.72 -7.04
C TYR A 37 3.17 -18.09 -6.42
N SER A 38 4.42 -18.56 -6.47
CA SER A 38 4.86 -19.80 -5.82
C SER A 38 4.82 -19.77 -4.29
N ALA A 39 4.74 -18.58 -3.69
CA ALA A 39 4.60 -18.36 -2.25
C ALA A 39 3.14 -18.04 -1.85
N THR A 40 2.18 -18.22 -2.76
CA THR A 40 0.76 -18.05 -2.48
C THR A 40 0.05 -19.38 -2.31
N LYS A 41 -1.09 -19.36 -1.62
CA LYS A 41 -1.98 -20.51 -1.50
C LYS A 41 -3.21 -20.31 -2.37
N VAL A 42 -3.63 -21.37 -3.06
CA VAL A 42 -4.89 -21.39 -3.81
C VAL A 42 -5.97 -22.04 -2.96
N ILE A 43 -7.11 -21.37 -2.82
CA ILE A 43 -8.32 -21.90 -2.19
C ILE A 43 -9.40 -21.95 -3.25
N ALA A 44 -9.98 -23.13 -3.48
CA ALA A 44 -11.05 -23.32 -4.45
C ALA A 44 -12.23 -24.04 -3.82
N GLY A 45 -13.44 -23.64 -4.17
CA GLY A 45 -14.67 -24.29 -3.73
C GLY A 45 -15.91 -23.44 -3.98
N LYS A 46 -17.07 -23.96 -3.61
CA LYS A 46 -18.33 -23.23 -3.77
C LYS A 46 -18.48 -22.13 -2.72
N ALA A 47 -18.90 -20.95 -3.15
CA ALA A 47 -19.24 -19.85 -2.24
C ALA A 47 -20.58 -20.08 -1.54
N SER A 48 -20.60 -19.77 -0.23
CA SER A 48 -21.78 -19.82 0.63
C SER A 48 -21.76 -18.68 1.66
N ASN A 49 -22.87 -18.46 2.36
CA ASN A 49 -22.99 -17.46 3.43
C ASN A 49 -22.49 -16.05 3.02
N VAL A 50 -22.90 -15.61 1.84
CA VAL A 50 -22.50 -14.32 1.27
C VAL A 50 -23.25 -13.19 1.98
N GLU A 51 -22.50 -12.26 2.57
CA GLU A 51 -22.99 -11.09 3.31
C GLU A 51 -22.30 -9.83 2.77
N VAL A 52 -23.09 -8.89 2.25
CA VAL A 52 -22.57 -7.61 1.75
C VAL A 52 -22.66 -6.56 2.86
N LEU A 53 -21.50 -6.04 3.28
CA LEU A 53 -21.35 -5.09 4.39
C LEU A 53 -20.88 -3.72 3.91
N GLY A 54 -21.49 -3.20 2.84
CA GLY A 54 -21.26 -1.86 2.27
C GLY A 54 -19.89 -1.67 1.61
N TRP A 55 -18.80 -1.78 2.38
CA TRP A 55 -17.41 -1.60 1.92
C TRP A 55 -16.63 -2.92 1.81
N LYS A 56 -17.26 -4.04 2.18
CA LYS A 56 -16.70 -5.40 2.08
C LYS A 56 -17.79 -6.43 1.81
N ILE A 57 -17.40 -7.55 1.20
CA ILE A 57 -18.22 -8.74 1.01
C ILE A 57 -17.59 -9.84 1.87
N ARG A 58 -18.38 -10.48 2.71
CA ARG A 58 -17.98 -11.64 3.50
C ARG A 58 -18.62 -12.88 2.90
N PHE A 59 -17.86 -13.95 2.71
CA PHE A 59 -18.40 -15.23 2.22
C PHE A 59 -17.55 -16.40 2.73
N LYS A 60 -18.11 -17.61 2.72
CA LYS A 60 -17.40 -18.86 3.01
C LYS A 60 -17.15 -19.65 1.73
N ILE A 61 -16.03 -20.38 1.68
CA ILE A 61 -15.72 -21.32 0.60
C ILE A 61 -15.83 -22.74 1.15
N GLU A 62 -16.44 -23.63 0.38
CA GLU A 62 -16.49 -25.06 0.71
C GLU A 62 -15.08 -25.65 0.95
N GLY A 63 -14.95 -26.49 1.97
CA GLY A 63 -13.64 -27.03 2.37
C GLY A 63 -12.76 -26.03 3.13
N TYR A 64 -13.32 -24.88 3.52
CA TYR A 64 -12.60 -23.83 4.22
C TYR A 64 -13.38 -23.29 5.43
N ASP A 65 -12.77 -23.36 6.61
CA ASP A 65 -13.47 -23.08 7.88
C ASP A 65 -13.70 -21.58 8.13
N GLU A 66 -12.72 -20.75 7.75
CA GLU A 66 -12.73 -19.31 7.98
C GLU A 66 -13.48 -18.54 6.89
N PRO A 67 -14.24 -17.48 7.24
CA PRO A 67 -14.87 -16.62 6.25
C PRO A 67 -13.85 -15.73 5.55
N ILE A 68 -13.96 -15.61 4.24
CA ILE A 68 -13.18 -14.71 3.41
C ILE A 68 -13.80 -13.31 3.46
N ILE A 69 -12.94 -12.28 3.52
CA ILE A 69 -13.34 -10.87 3.44
C ILE A 69 -12.75 -10.25 2.18
N TYR A 70 -13.63 -9.85 1.25
CA TYR A 70 -13.26 -9.11 0.05
C TYR A 70 -13.59 -7.63 0.22
N TYR A 71 -12.57 -6.78 0.23
CA TYR A 71 -12.75 -5.33 0.37
C TYR A 71 -12.99 -4.64 -0.97
N ARG A 72 -13.71 -3.52 -0.97
CA ARG A 72 -14.00 -2.74 -2.17
C ARG A 72 -12.77 -2.25 -2.94
N HIS A 73 -11.63 -2.07 -2.26
CA HIS A 73 -10.38 -1.64 -2.89
C HIS A 73 -9.57 -2.80 -3.50
N PHE A 74 -10.03 -4.06 -3.39
CA PHE A 74 -9.32 -5.22 -3.95
C PHE A 74 -9.53 -5.39 -5.45
N GLY A 75 -10.52 -4.73 -6.05
CA GLY A 75 -10.79 -4.76 -7.49
C GLY A 75 -12.25 -4.49 -7.80
N ASN A 76 -12.84 -5.21 -8.77
CA ASN A 76 -14.20 -4.96 -9.21
C ASN A 76 -15.26 -5.49 -8.22
N PHE A 77 -15.46 -4.73 -7.14
CA PHE A 77 -16.40 -5.05 -6.07
C PHE A 77 -17.81 -5.31 -6.56
N ASN A 78 -18.32 -4.47 -7.48
CA ASN A 78 -19.69 -4.61 -7.96
C ASN A 78 -19.87 -5.89 -8.80
N LEU A 79 -18.82 -6.30 -9.51
CA LEU A 79 -18.82 -7.57 -10.24
C LEU A 79 -18.77 -8.76 -9.27
N VAL A 80 -17.93 -8.73 -8.24
CA VAL A 80 -17.90 -9.76 -7.19
C VAL A 80 -19.26 -9.86 -6.49
N GLU A 81 -19.83 -8.72 -6.08
CA GLU A 81 -21.15 -8.64 -5.43
C GLU A 81 -22.23 -9.28 -6.31
N LYS A 82 -22.26 -8.92 -7.60
CA LYS A 82 -23.21 -9.46 -8.56
C LYS A 82 -23.03 -10.97 -8.77
N LEU A 83 -21.78 -11.43 -8.90
CA LEU A 83 -21.50 -12.85 -9.16
C LEU A 83 -21.78 -13.72 -7.94
N LEU A 84 -21.44 -13.26 -6.73
CA LEU A 84 -21.70 -13.98 -5.48
C LEU A 84 -23.13 -13.84 -4.95
N ALA A 85 -23.96 -12.98 -5.54
CA ALA A 85 -25.38 -12.91 -5.21
C ALA A 85 -26.12 -14.22 -5.56
N ASP A 86 -25.65 -14.91 -6.60
CA ASP A 86 -26.06 -16.27 -6.91
C ASP A 86 -25.25 -17.23 -6.04
N THR A 87 -25.88 -17.85 -5.05
CA THR A 87 -25.23 -18.85 -4.19
C THR A 87 -24.78 -20.06 -5.01
N GLU A 88 -23.72 -20.76 -4.57
CA GLU A 88 -23.14 -21.97 -5.20
C GLU A 88 -22.18 -21.78 -6.39
N ARG A 89 -21.77 -20.54 -6.67
CA ARG A 89 -20.74 -20.24 -7.68
C ARG A 89 -19.39 -20.83 -7.26
N GLU A 90 -18.62 -21.29 -8.24
CA GLU A 90 -17.26 -21.80 -8.00
C GLU A 90 -16.33 -20.60 -7.84
N VAL A 91 -15.62 -20.54 -6.73
CA VAL A 91 -14.69 -19.45 -6.43
C VAL A 91 -13.29 -20.02 -6.26
N GLU A 92 -12.34 -19.41 -6.94
CA GLU A 92 -10.91 -19.64 -6.76
C GLU A 92 -10.24 -18.36 -6.23
N LEU A 93 -9.53 -18.47 -5.13
CA LEU A 93 -8.79 -17.39 -4.50
C LEU A 93 -7.31 -17.70 -4.46
N ILE A 94 -6.52 -16.66 -4.72
CA ILE A 94 -5.08 -16.68 -4.51
C ILE A 94 -4.78 -15.70 -3.39
N ILE A 95 -4.23 -16.24 -2.31
CA ILE A 95 -4.00 -15.52 -1.06
C ILE A 95 -2.55 -15.64 -0.64
N ASP A 96 -2.13 -14.74 0.25
CA ASP A 96 -0.84 -14.89 0.92
C ASP A 96 -0.78 -16.20 1.72
N ASN A 97 0.38 -16.87 1.67
CA ASN A 97 0.67 -18.01 2.52
C ASN A 97 1.07 -17.55 3.93
N ALA A 98 0.23 -16.70 4.52
CA ALA A 98 0.34 -16.32 5.91
C ALA A 98 -0.21 -17.46 6.78
N GLU A 99 0.48 -17.77 7.87
CA GLU A 99 0.08 -18.82 8.83
C GLU A 99 -1.30 -18.54 9.49
N ASN A 100 -1.80 -17.29 9.40
CA ASN A 100 -3.12 -16.87 9.85
C ASN A 100 -3.85 -16.09 8.74
N LEU A 101 -5.08 -16.51 8.42
CA LEU A 101 -5.84 -15.95 7.30
C LEU A 101 -6.78 -14.81 7.63
N SER A 102 -7.03 -14.57 8.91
CA SER A 102 -7.70 -13.36 9.38
C SER A 102 -7.02 -12.07 8.89
N ASP A 103 -5.71 -12.14 8.59
CA ASP A 103 -4.91 -11.06 8.02
C ASP A 103 -4.42 -11.36 6.58
N SER A 104 -4.85 -12.47 5.95
CA SER A 104 -4.40 -12.83 4.60
C SER A 104 -4.93 -11.85 3.56
N THR A 105 -4.01 -11.33 2.76
CA THR A 105 -4.34 -10.47 1.62
C THR A 105 -4.81 -11.32 0.44
N VAL A 106 -5.98 -10.99 -0.13
CA VAL A 106 -6.49 -11.62 -1.36
C VAL A 106 -5.84 -10.97 -2.58
N TYR A 107 -5.01 -11.72 -3.28
CA TYR A 107 -4.32 -11.25 -4.47
C TYR A 107 -5.17 -11.43 -5.73
N GLU A 108 -5.72 -12.62 -5.94
CA GLU A 108 -6.59 -12.92 -7.08
C GLU A 108 -7.91 -13.56 -6.63
N ILE A 109 -9.00 -13.25 -7.32
CA ILE A 109 -10.28 -13.93 -7.21
C ILE A 109 -10.80 -14.22 -8.63
N SER A 110 -11.14 -15.47 -8.85
CA SER A 110 -11.86 -15.94 -10.04
C SER A 110 -13.19 -16.54 -9.60
N ILE A 111 -14.26 -16.23 -10.34
CA ILE A 111 -15.59 -16.77 -10.09
C ILE A 111 -16.08 -17.39 -11.39
N ASP A 112 -16.41 -18.69 -11.37
CA ASP A 112 -16.75 -19.50 -12.54
C ASP A 112 -15.73 -19.37 -13.70
N GLY A 113 -14.45 -19.24 -13.37
CA GLY A 113 -13.36 -19.05 -14.33
C GLY A 113 -13.20 -17.62 -14.86
N GLU A 114 -14.08 -16.67 -14.50
CA GLU A 114 -13.91 -15.25 -14.80
C GLU A 114 -13.01 -14.59 -13.74
N LYS A 115 -11.87 -14.04 -14.17
CA LYS A 115 -10.96 -13.29 -13.29
C LYS A 115 -11.56 -11.93 -12.93
N VAL A 116 -12.01 -11.77 -11.69
CA VAL A 116 -12.60 -10.51 -11.19
C VAL A 116 -11.53 -9.56 -10.64
N THR A 117 -10.35 -10.10 -10.34
CA THR A 117 -9.13 -9.35 -10.07
C THR A 117 -7.94 -10.02 -10.77
N ASN A 118 -6.85 -9.29 -10.99
CA ASN A 118 -5.68 -9.82 -11.70
C ASN A 118 -4.41 -9.66 -10.84
N PHE A 119 -3.78 -10.78 -10.48
CA PHE A 119 -2.54 -10.82 -9.71
C PHE A 119 -1.42 -10.00 -10.38
N SER A 120 -1.26 -10.12 -11.70
CA SER A 120 -0.22 -9.42 -12.46
C SER A 120 -0.44 -7.92 -12.47
N GLU A 121 -1.69 -7.48 -12.60
CA GLU A 121 -2.05 -6.06 -12.53
C GLU A 121 -1.78 -5.49 -11.13
N LYS A 122 -2.19 -6.19 -10.07
CA LYS A 122 -1.87 -5.80 -8.69
C LYS A 122 -0.36 -5.77 -8.42
N LYS A 123 0.39 -6.77 -8.90
CA LYS A 123 1.86 -6.82 -8.77
C LYS A 123 2.51 -5.64 -9.49
N SER A 124 2.05 -5.30 -10.70
CA SER A 124 2.53 -4.14 -11.45
C SER A 124 2.22 -2.83 -10.72
N ASN A 125 0.97 -2.63 -10.29
CA ASN A 125 0.53 -1.45 -9.56
C ASN A 125 1.29 -1.28 -8.23
N HIS A 126 1.54 -2.37 -7.50
CA HIS A 126 2.35 -2.36 -6.28
C HIS A 126 3.80 -1.96 -6.57
N GLY A 127 4.37 -2.47 -7.67
CA GLY A 127 5.71 -2.10 -8.13
C GLY A 127 5.81 -0.61 -8.50
N GLU A 128 4.85 -0.09 -9.25
CA GLU A 128 4.77 1.33 -9.62
C GLU A 128 4.57 2.24 -8.41
N TYR A 129 3.71 1.84 -7.48
CA TYR A 129 3.50 2.53 -6.21
C TYR A 129 4.79 2.60 -5.40
N THR A 130 5.46 1.46 -5.21
CA THR A 130 6.72 1.36 -4.47
C THR A 130 7.81 2.24 -5.11
N LYS A 131 7.89 2.25 -6.45
CA LYS A 131 8.80 3.13 -7.19
C LYS A 131 8.47 4.61 -6.98
N SER A 132 7.19 4.97 -7.02
CA SER A 132 6.71 6.33 -6.76
C SER A 132 7.09 6.80 -5.36
N VAL A 133 6.99 5.94 -4.34
CA VAL A 133 7.42 6.23 -2.97
C VAL A 133 8.92 6.49 -2.89
N TYR A 134 9.75 5.71 -3.59
CA TYR A 134 11.20 5.99 -3.61
C TYR A 134 11.54 7.31 -4.29
N ILE A 135 10.89 7.62 -5.41
CA ILE A 135 11.09 8.89 -6.11
C ILE A 135 10.69 10.06 -5.21
N LEU A 136 9.51 9.98 -4.59
CA LEU A 136 9.05 11.00 -3.65
C LEU A 136 10.01 11.18 -2.48
N SER A 137 10.48 10.07 -1.90
CA SER A 137 11.46 10.10 -0.81
C SER A 137 12.76 10.79 -1.24
N ALA A 138 13.27 10.48 -2.43
CA ALA A 138 14.47 11.12 -2.96
C ALA A 138 14.28 12.63 -3.18
N VAL A 139 13.13 13.05 -3.74
CA VAL A 139 12.80 14.46 -3.94
C VAL A 139 12.72 15.20 -2.61
N LEU A 140 12.03 14.64 -1.62
CA LEU A 140 11.93 15.21 -0.28
C LEU A 140 13.29 15.32 0.39
N PHE A 141 14.13 14.29 0.29
CA PHE A 141 15.48 14.33 0.82
C PHE A 141 16.29 15.50 0.25
N LEU A 142 16.28 15.68 -1.08
CA LEU A 142 16.95 16.80 -1.75
C LEU A 142 16.41 18.16 -1.32
N LEU A 143 15.08 18.31 -1.22
CA LEU A 143 14.44 19.54 -0.74
C LEU A 143 14.81 19.84 0.72
N GLY A 144 14.86 18.82 1.57
CA GLY A 144 15.26 18.92 2.97
C GLY A 144 16.71 19.38 3.11
N CYS A 145 17.64 18.74 2.38
CA CYS A 145 19.04 19.15 2.33
C CYS A 145 19.20 20.59 1.79
N PHE A 146 18.44 20.98 0.77
CA PHE A 146 18.45 22.34 0.25
C PHE A 146 17.95 23.36 1.29
N GLY A 147 16.89 23.04 2.05
CA GLY A 147 16.40 23.87 3.15
C GLY A 147 17.45 24.06 4.25
N VAL A 148 18.13 22.97 4.65
CA VAL A 148 19.25 23.03 5.62
C VAL A 148 20.39 23.89 5.08
N TYR A 149 20.78 23.70 3.82
CA TYR A 149 21.83 24.50 3.18
C TYR A 149 21.49 26.00 3.16
N LEU A 150 20.26 26.38 2.79
CA LEU A 150 19.82 27.79 2.81
C LEU A 150 19.84 28.38 4.22
N GLY A 151 19.42 27.60 5.22
CA GLY A 151 19.50 27.98 6.63
C GLY A 151 20.94 28.23 7.09
N MET A 152 21.87 27.33 6.74
CA MET A 152 23.30 27.47 7.06
C MET A 152 23.98 28.62 6.32
N ARG A 153 23.69 28.82 5.03
CA ARG A 153 24.29 29.90 4.23
C ARG A 153 23.87 31.29 4.71
N LYS A 154 22.62 31.47 5.13
CA LYS A 154 22.19 32.73 5.74
C LYS A 154 22.92 32.99 7.05
N LYS A 155 23.14 31.95 7.86
CA LYS A 155 23.88 32.04 9.13
C LYS A 155 25.33 32.51 8.92
N SER A 156 26.02 32.03 7.88
CA SER A 156 27.41 32.43 7.59
C SER A 156 27.53 33.86 7.05
N PHE A 157 26.54 34.35 6.31
CA PHE A 157 26.55 35.73 5.79
C PHE A 157 26.34 36.78 6.89
N VAL A 158 25.48 36.49 7.87
CA VAL A 158 25.24 37.37 9.04
C VAL A 158 26.46 37.41 9.96
N ALA A 159 27.19 36.30 10.11
CA ALA A 159 28.39 36.23 10.94
C ALA A 159 29.63 36.94 10.35
N GLN A 160 29.61 37.30 9.06
CA GLN A 160 30.68 38.08 8.40
C GLN A 160 30.39 39.59 8.35
N SER A 161 29.16 39.99 8.67
CA SER A 161 28.72 41.40 8.67
C SER A 161 28.68 42.05 10.06
N ASP A 162 28.98 41.28 11.11
CA ASP A 162 29.20 41.72 12.49
C ASP A 162 30.72 41.85 12.76
#